data_AF-A0A3A6F733-F1
#
_entry.id   AF-A0A3A6F733-F1
#
_cell.length_a   1.000
_cell.length_b   1.000
_cell.length_c   1.000
_cell.angle_alpha   90.00
_cell.angle_beta   90.00
_cell.angle_gamma   90.00
#
_symmetry.space_group_name_H-M   'P 1'
#
loop_
_entity.id
_entity.type
_entity.pdbx_description
1 polymer ?
#
loop_
_entity_poly.entity_id
_entity_poly.type
_entity_poly.pdbx_seq_one_letter_code
_entity_poly.pdbx_strand_id
1 'polypeptide(L)'
;MENKFINRYNTFCKSLKSLEKSCTADPKADFVLEATVLNFNLTFDISWKIMKDILVKQLGVLDFSLGSPRGTLQQAFQNGLINDDRWIQMLKDRNRLAHDYDGTFAATRFQVIVDEYYHLFVKLRDSMEKYYQDFDEMNTL
;
A
#
# COMPACT_ATOMS: atom_id res chain seq x y z
N MET A 1 20.10 -7.73 -6.05
CA MET A 1 19.26 -6.52 -6.08
C MET A 1 17.79 -6.83 -6.44
N GLU A 2 17.55 -7.89 -7.22
CA GLU A 2 16.22 -8.43 -7.57
C GLU A 2 15.48 -9.08 -6.40
N ASN A 3 16.18 -9.84 -5.55
CA ASN A 3 15.61 -10.44 -4.34
C ASN A 3 14.90 -9.39 -3.45
N LYS A 4 15.41 -8.14 -3.41
CA LYS A 4 14.78 -7.01 -2.68
C LYS A 4 13.45 -6.54 -3.30
N PHE A 5 13.26 -6.68 -4.62
CA PHE A 5 12.03 -6.29 -5.31
C PHE A 5 10.91 -7.29 -5.01
N ILE A 6 11.17 -8.58 -5.26
CA ILE A 6 10.23 -9.67 -4.99
C ILE A 6 9.88 -9.73 -3.49
N ASN A 7 10.88 -9.64 -2.60
CA ASN A 7 10.63 -9.63 -1.16
C ASN A 7 9.72 -8.48 -0.71
N ARG A 8 9.81 -7.31 -1.36
CA ARG A 8 8.97 -6.17 -1.02
C ARG A 8 7.52 -6.41 -1.42
N TYR A 9 7.27 -6.98 -2.60
CA TYR A 9 5.92 -7.39 -3.00
C TYR A 9 5.37 -8.47 -2.07
N ASN A 10 6.16 -9.48 -1.73
CA ASN A 10 5.77 -10.49 -0.75
C ASN A 10 5.45 -9.89 0.63
N THR A 11 6.19 -8.86 1.04
CA THR A 11 5.91 -8.12 2.28
C THR A 11 4.61 -7.34 2.17
N PHE A 12 4.33 -6.71 1.02
CA PHE A 12 3.05 -6.06 0.76
C PHE A 12 1.88 -7.04 0.90
N CYS A 13 1.94 -8.19 0.23
CA CYS A 13 0.90 -9.23 0.31
C CYS A 13 0.68 -9.71 1.76
N LYS A 14 1.75 -9.90 2.53
CA LYS A 14 1.66 -10.25 3.96
C LYS A 14 1.01 -9.13 4.79
N SER A 15 1.40 -7.88 4.58
CA SER A 15 0.80 -6.73 5.29
C SER A 15 -0.68 -6.56 4.97
N LEU A 16 -1.06 -6.75 3.71
CA LEU A 16 -2.45 -6.70 3.28
C LEU A 16 -3.28 -7.83 3.89
N LYS A 17 -2.73 -9.04 3.98
CA LYS A 17 -3.37 -10.18 4.68
C LYS A 17 -3.56 -9.90 6.18
N SER A 18 -2.63 -9.19 6.82
CA SER A 18 -2.81 -8.75 8.20
C SER A 18 -3.90 -7.69 8.32
N LEU A 19 -3.97 -6.73 7.40
CA LEU A 19 -5.00 -5.69 7.39
C LEU A 19 -6.41 -6.27 7.18
N GLU A 20 -6.55 -7.30 6.35
CA GLU A 20 -7.82 -8.00 6.09
C GLU A 20 -8.52 -8.47 7.38
N LYS A 21 -7.77 -8.87 8.40
CA LYS A 21 -8.33 -9.28 9.70
C LYS A 21 -9.21 -8.19 10.33
N SER A 22 -8.89 -6.93 10.06
CA SER A 22 -9.63 -5.76 10.56
C SER A 22 -11.02 -5.63 9.93
N CYS A 23 -11.24 -6.19 8.72
CA CYS A 23 -12.50 -6.06 7.99
C CYS A 23 -13.67 -6.82 8.66
N THR A 24 -13.37 -7.70 9.61
CA THR A 24 -14.37 -8.48 10.37
C THR A 24 -14.22 -8.31 11.87
N ALA A 25 -13.32 -7.43 12.31
CA ALA A 25 -13.03 -7.19 13.72
C ALA A 25 -13.98 -6.15 14.32
N ASP A 26 -14.26 -6.27 15.62
CA ASP A 26 -14.95 -5.22 16.38
C ASP A 26 -13.95 -4.11 16.73
N PRO A 27 -14.11 -2.86 16.23
CA PRO A 27 -13.22 -1.75 16.55
C PRO A 27 -13.17 -1.38 18.04
N LYS A 28 -14.15 -1.85 18.84
CA LYS A 28 -14.18 -1.64 20.29
C LYS A 28 -13.42 -2.69 21.09
N ALA A 29 -13.03 -3.80 20.45
CA ALA A 29 -12.21 -4.81 21.11
C ALA A 29 -10.78 -4.30 21.30
N ASP A 30 -10.15 -4.74 22.39
CA ASP A 30 -8.81 -4.31 22.76
C ASP A 30 -7.82 -4.48 21.60
N PHE A 31 -7.00 -3.45 21.37
CA PHE A 31 -5.93 -3.38 20.37
C PHE A 31 -6.38 -3.42 18.90
N VAL A 32 -7.68 -3.60 18.59
CA VAL A 32 -8.13 -3.72 17.19
C VAL A 32 -7.90 -2.41 16.43
N LEU A 33 -8.22 -1.27 17.04
CA LEU A 33 -8.06 0.04 16.40
C LEU A 33 -6.59 0.32 16.09
N GLU A 34 -5.71 0.13 17.08
CA GLU A 34 -4.27 0.35 16.96
C GLU A 34 -3.64 -0.60 15.95
N ALA A 35 -4.00 -1.88 15.98
CA ALA A 35 -3.53 -2.88 15.03
C ALA A 35 -3.98 -2.54 13.60
N THR A 36 -5.22 -2.06 13.42
CA THR A 36 -5.76 -1.67 12.12
C THR A 36 -4.98 -0.49 11.54
N VAL A 37 -4.75 0.55 12.32
CA VAL A 37 -3.97 1.72 11.91
C VAL A 37 -2.52 1.35 11.58
N LEU A 38 -1.89 0.52 12.41
CA LEU A 38 -0.53 0.04 12.16
C LEU A 38 -0.44 -0.75 10.85
N ASN A 39 -1.35 -1.70 10.64
CA ASN A 39 -1.41 -2.50 9.42
C ASN A 39 -1.71 -1.64 8.20
N PHE A 40 -2.60 -0.66 8.30
CA PHE A 40 -2.89 0.30 7.24
C PHE A 40 -1.64 1.11 6.86
N ASN A 41 -0.98 1.73 7.84
CA ASN A 41 0.20 2.56 7.60
C ASN A 41 1.33 1.74 6.97
N LEU A 42 1.57 0.52 7.45
CA LEU A 42 2.56 -0.39 6.88
C LEU A 42 2.20 -0.78 5.44
N THR A 43 0.94 -1.18 5.20
CA THR A 43 0.46 -1.59 3.88
C THR A 43 0.60 -0.46 2.86
N PHE A 44 0.18 0.76 3.24
CA PHE A 44 0.35 1.96 2.42
C PHE A 44 1.82 2.26 2.13
N ASP A 45 2.69 2.18 3.14
CA ASP A 45 4.11 2.47 2.97
C ASP A 45 4.83 1.50 2.05
N ILE A 46 4.40 0.25 2.00
CA ILE A 46 4.94 -0.73 1.08
C ILE A 46 4.30 -0.57 -0.30
N SER A 47 3.00 -0.25 -0.38
CA SER A 47 2.28 -0.12 -1.65
C SER A 47 2.89 0.96 -2.56
N TRP A 48 3.22 2.15 -2.04
CA TRP A 48 3.87 3.16 -2.88
C TRP A 48 5.30 2.74 -3.26
N LYS A 49 6.00 1.97 -2.40
CA LYS A 49 7.34 1.48 -2.73
C LYS A 49 7.34 0.42 -3.82
N ILE A 50 6.30 -0.42 -3.92
CA ILE A 50 6.15 -1.38 -5.03
C ILE A 50 5.76 -0.65 -6.33
N MET A 51 4.86 0.34 -6.26
CA MET A 51 4.55 1.22 -7.40
C MET A 51 5.82 1.87 -7.95
N LYS A 52 6.65 2.43 -7.06
CA LYS A 52 7.92 3.04 -7.45
C LYS A 52 8.83 2.03 -8.15
N ASP A 53 8.97 0.84 -7.57
CA ASP A 53 9.86 -0.15 -8.16
C ASP A 53 9.37 -0.57 -9.55
N ILE A 54 8.06 -0.71 -9.79
CA ILE A 54 7.50 -0.98 -11.13
C ILE A 54 7.76 0.18 -12.09
N LEU A 55 7.46 1.41 -11.66
CA LEU A 55 7.70 2.62 -12.47
C LEU A 55 9.16 2.70 -12.95
N VAL A 56 10.11 2.47 -12.04
CA VAL A 56 11.55 2.58 -12.34
C VAL A 56 12.06 1.40 -13.15
N LYS A 57 11.71 0.17 -12.76
CA LYS A 57 12.35 -1.04 -13.29
C LYS A 57 11.66 -1.63 -14.51
N GLN A 58 10.33 -1.52 -14.58
CA GLN A 58 9.54 -2.10 -15.65
C GLN A 58 9.18 -1.06 -16.69
N LEU A 59 8.84 0.16 -16.25
CA LEU A 59 8.35 1.22 -17.14
C LEU A 59 9.42 2.26 -17.50
N GLY A 60 10.61 2.21 -16.88
CA GLY A 60 11.70 3.15 -17.15
C GLY A 60 11.41 4.61 -16.77
N VAL A 61 10.41 4.86 -15.93
CA VAL A 61 10.02 6.20 -15.49
C VAL A 61 10.97 6.65 -14.38
N LEU A 62 11.83 7.63 -14.69
CA LEU A 62 12.83 8.16 -13.76
C LEU A 62 12.63 9.64 -13.40
N ASP A 63 11.79 10.36 -14.16
CA ASP A 63 11.57 11.80 -14.01
C ASP A 63 10.53 12.13 -12.94
N PHE A 64 10.80 11.71 -11.70
CA PHE A 64 10.03 12.11 -10.52
C PHE A 64 10.84 11.98 -9.22
N SER A 65 10.33 12.59 -8.16
CA SER A 65 10.95 12.47 -6.83
C SER A 65 10.80 11.03 -6.27
N LEU A 66 11.81 10.18 -6.53
CA LEU A 66 11.87 8.76 -6.10
C LEU A 66 11.78 8.54 -4.58
N GLY A 67 11.99 9.60 -3.78
CA GLY A 67 11.85 9.58 -2.34
C GLY A 67 10.46 9.96 -1.83
N SER A 68 9.54 10.36 -2.70
CA SER A 68 8.25 10.93 -2.34
C SER A 68 7.09 9.97 -2.62
N PRO A 69 6.30 9.58 -1.59
CA PRO A 69 5.05 8.86 -1.81
C PRO A 69 4.11 9.63 -2.75
N ARG A 70 4.01 10.96 -2.57
CA ARG A 70 3.16 11.81 -3.41
C ARG A 70 3.58 11.76 -4.89
N GLY A 71 4.87 11.94 -5.17
CA GLY A 71 5.39 11.89 -6.54
C GLY A 71 5.19 10.52 -7.17
N THR A 72 5.39 9.46 -6.38
CA THR A 72 5.16 8.09 -6.83
C THR A 72 3.69 7.84 -7.18
N LEU A 73 2.75 8.27 -6.34
CA LEU A 73 1.31 8.11 -6.60
C LEU A 73 0.88 8.86 -7.86
N GLN A 74 1.40 10.07 -8.08
CA GLN A 74 1.13 10.84 -9.29
C GLN A 74 1.60 10.11 -10.55
N GLN A 75 2.83 9.60 -10.54
CA GLN A 75 3.36 8.83 -11.66
C GLN A 75 2.64 7.49 -11.86
N ALA A 76 2.28 6.82 -10.76
CA ALA A 76 1.51 5.58 -10.81
C ALA A 76 0.13 5.80 -11.46
N PHE A 77 -0.52 6.94 -11.19
CA PHE A 77 -1.77 7.30 -11.83
C PHE A 77 -1.58 7.61 -13.33
N GLN A 78 -0.58 8.43 -13.68
CA GLN A 78 -0.29 8.79 -15.06
C GLN A 78 0.08 7.59 -15.94
N ASN A 79 0.73 6.58 -15.36
CA ASN A 79 1.14 5.36 -16.05
C ASN A 79 0.13 4.20 -15.88
N GLY A 80 -1.06 4.47 -15.33
CA GLY A 80 -2.14 3.49 -15.25
C GLY A 80 -1.95 2.35 -14.25
N LEU A 81 -1.01 2.45 -13.30
CA LEU A 81 -0.86 1.48 -12.20
C LEU A 81 -1.99 1.58 -11.16
N ILE A 82 -2.53 2.79 -10.99
CA ILE A 82 -3.69 3.09 -10.16
C ILE A 82 -4.61 4.08 -10.89
N ASN A 83 -5.89 4.14 -10.51
CA ASN A 83 -6.89 4.97 -11.19
C ASN A 83 -7.92 5.60 -10.25
N ASP A 84 -7.60 5.74 -8.97
CA ASP A 84 -8.52 6.26 -7.96
C ASP A 84 -7.84 7.36 -7.12
N ASP A 85 -8.45 8.54 -7.04
CA ASP A 85 -7.90 9.70 -6.30
C ASP A 85 -7.83 9.47 -4.79
N ARG A 86 -8.55 8.46 -4.27
CA ARG A 86 -8.49 8.07 -2.86
C ARG A 86 -7.08 7.64 -2.42
N TRP A 87 -6.18 7.30 -3.35
CA TRP A 87 -4.76 7.12 -3.04
C TRP A 87 -4.09 8.37 -2.44
N ILE A 88 -4.46 9.56 -2.92
CA ILE A 88 -3.98 10.81 -2.34
C ILE A 88 -4.64 11.07 -0.98
N GLN A 89 -5.88 10.64 -0.77
CA GLN A 89 -6.53 10.74 0.54
C GLN A 89 -5.90 9.78 1.55
N MET A 90 -5.58 8.55 1.16
CA MET A 90 -4.80 7.60 1.98
C MET A 90 -3.46 8.20 2.41
N LEU A 91 -2.76 8.89 1.53
CA LEU A 91 -1.52 9.59 1.88
C LEU A 91 -1.73 10.64 2.98
N LYS A 92 -2.79 11.45 2.87
CA LYS A 92 -3.11 12.47 3.88
C LYS A 92 -3.49 11.84 5.22
N ASP A 93 -4.32 10.80 5.19
CA ASP A 93 -4.74 10.10 6.40
C ASP A 93 -3.56 9.40 7.08
N ARG A 94 -2.71 8.69 6.33
CA ARG A 94 -1.47 8.08 6.85
C ARG A 94 -0.53 9.11 7.48
N ASN A 95 -0.37 10.28 6.86
CA ASN A 95 0.46 11.35 7.41
C ASN A 95 -0.13 11.89 8.72
N ARG A 96 -1.45 12.03 8.81
CA ARG A 96 -2.12 12.50 10.03
C ARG A 96 -2.08 11.45 11.14
N LEU A 97 -2.29 10.18 10.81
CA LEU A 97 -2.23 9.06 11.76
C LEU A 97 -0.86 8.91 12.43
N ALA A 98 0.24 9.33 11.77
CA ALA A 98 1.57 9.34 12.39
C ALA A 98 1.70 10.29 13.59
N HIS A 99 0.75 11.21 13.75
CA HIS A 99 0.69 12.20 14.82
C HIS A 99 -0.54 12.04 15.72
N ASP A 100 -1.33 10.98 15.52
CA ASP A 100 -2.59 10.73 16.25
C ASP A 100 -2.32 9.98 17.56
N TYR A 101 -1.66 10.64 18.51
CA TYR A 101 -1.23 10.01 19.77
C TYR A 101 -2.38 9.66 20.71
N ASP A 102 -3.54 10.30 20.56
CA ASP A 102 -4.75 10.06 21.38
C ASP A 102 -5.76 9.10 20.72
N GLY A 103 -5.49 8.63 19.50
CA GLY A 103 -6.33 7.68 18.77
C GLY A 103 -7.67 8.25 18.29
N THR A 104 -7.93 9.55 18.48
CA THR A 104 -9.22 10.14 18.12
C THR A 104 -9.44 10.16 16.62
N PHE A 105 -8.40 10.44 15.83
CA PHE A 105 -8.49 10.41 14.38
C PHE A 105 -8.57 8.97 13.84
N ALA A 106 -7.81 8.05 14.42
CA ALA A 106 -7.86 6.62 14.13
C ALA A 106 -9.30 6.10 14.21
N ALA A 107 -10.02 6.41 15.29
CA ALA A 107 -11.41 6.00 15.47
C ALA A 107 -12.31 6.49 14.32
N THR A 108 -12.10 7.71 13.81
CA THR A 108 -12.86 8.24 12.66
C THR A 108 -12.52 7.59 11.33
N ARG A 109 -11.35 6.93 11.23
CA ARG A 109 -10.83 6.35 9.99
C ARG A 109 -10.98 4.85 9.89
N PHE A 110 -11.28 4.16 10.99
CA PHE A 110 -11.43 2.71 11.01
C PHE A 110 -12.32 2.21 9.86
N GLN A 111 -13.54 2.75 9.74
CA GLN A 111 -14.48 2.28 8.71
C GLN A 111 -13.98 2.56 7.29
N VAL A 112 -13.40 3.75 7.05
CA VAL A 112 -12.82 4.10 5.74
C VAL A 112 -11.67 3.17 5.38
N ILE A 113 -10.85 2.78 6.36
CA ILE A 113 -9.74 1.85 6.13
C ILE A 113 -10.25 0.49 5.65
N VAL A 114 -11.28 -0.06 6.31
CA VAL A 114 -11.78 -1.42 6.01
C VAL A 114 -12.72 -1.48 4.82
N ASP A 115 -13.56 -0.46 4.61
CA ASP A 115 -14.59 -0.45 3.55
C ASP A 115 -14.13 0.22 2.25
N GLU A 116 -13.04 0.99 2.27
CA GLU A 116 -12.57 1.70 1.08
C GLU A 116 -11.10 1.38 0.77
N TYR A 117 -10.21 1.70 1.71
CA TYR A 117 -8.77 1.62 1.46
C TYR A 117 -8.30 0.18 1.25
N TYR A 118 -8.83 -0.76 2.04
CA TYR A 118 -8.54 -2.19 1.88
C TYR A 118 -8.81 -2.68 0.45
N HIS A 119 -9.96 -2.34 -0.15
CA HIS A 119 -10.29 -2.77 -1.50
C HIS A 119 -9.37 -2.16 -2.57
N LEU A 120 -8.87 -0.94 -2.35
CA LEU A 120 -7.87 -0.34 -3.25
C LEU A 120 -6.53 -1.08 -3.17
N PHE A 121 -6.12 -1.56 -2.00
CA PHE A 121 -4.93 -2.41 -1.88
C PHE A 121 -5.11 -3.78 -2.52
N VAL A 122 -6.30 -4.38 -2.41
CA VAL A 122 -6.62 -5.65 -3.10
C VAL A 122 -6.54 -5.48 -4.61
N LYS A 123 -7.19 -4.43 -5.16
CA LYS A 123 -7.11 -4.11 -6.59
C LYS A 123 -5.68 -3.87 -7.05
N LEU A 124 -4.86 -3.23 -6.22
CA LEU A 124 -3.44 -3.02 -6.50
C LEU A 124 -2.66 -4.34 -6.57
N ARG A 125 -2.85 -5.23 -5.59
CA ARG A 125 -2.21 -6.56 -5.58
C ARG A 125 -2.51 -7.28 -6.89
N ASP A 126 -3.78 -7.36 -7.24
CA ASP A 126 -4.25 -8.13 -8.40
C ASP A 126 -3.74 -7.52 -9.71
N SER A 127 -3.67 -6.18 -9.82
CA SER A 127 -3.17 -5.52 -11.02
C SER A 127 -1.64 -5.61 -11.18
N MET A 128 -0.92 -5.77 -10.08
CA MET A 128 0.55 -5.75 -10.06
C MET A 128 1.20 -7.12 -10.13
N GLU A 129 0.46 -8.19 -9.84
CA GLU A 129 0.98 -9.57 -9.82
C GLU A 129 1.77 -9.94 -11.08
N LYS A 130 1.30 -9.51 -12.26
CA LYS A 130 1.97 -9.71 -13.55
C LYS A 130 3.42 -9.20 -13.60
N TYR A 131 3.76 -8.13 -12.87
CA TYR A 131 5.12 -7.58 -12.85
C TYR A 131 6.09 -8.39 -11.98
N TYR A 132 5.58 -9.39 -11.26
CA TYR A 132 6.36 -10.22 -10.34
C TYR A 132 6.36 -11.70 -10.75
N GLN A 133 5.37 -12.19 -11.50
CA GLN A 133 5.34 -13.56 -12.03
C GLN A 133 6.41 -13.80 -13.11
N ASP A 134 6.62 -12.84 -14.01
CA ASP A 134 7.63 -12.94 -15.09
C ASP A 134 9.08 -13.04 -14.56
N PHE A 135 9.32 -12.70 -13.29
CA PHE A 135 10.66 -12.71 -12.67
C PHE A 135 11.02 -14.02 -11.97
N ASP A 136 10.05 -14.88 -11.61
CA ASP A 136 10.33 -16.21 -11.07
C ASP A 136 10.77 -17.16 -12.20
N GLU A 137 10.17 -17.05 -13.40
CA GLU A 137 10.55 -17.90 -14.54
C GLU A 137 11.95 -17.59 -15.08
N MET A 138 12.37 -16.31 -15.10
CA MET A 138 13.71 -15.91 -15.55
C MET A 138 14.85 -16.26 -14.56
N ASN A 139 14.56 -16.49 -13.28
CA ASN A 139 15.55 -16.83 -12.25
C ASN A 139 15.63 -18.33 -11.93
N THR A 140 14.86 -19.16 -12.65
CA THR A 140 14.87 -20.63 -12.52
C THR A 140 15.63 -21.31 -13.67
N LEU A 141 16.23 -20.52 -14.57
CA LEU A 141 17.14 -20.93 -15.66
C LEU A 141 18.58 -20.47 -15.36
#